data_AF-A0A5M7BFQ6-F1
#
_entry.id   AF-A0A5M7BFQ6-F1
#
_cell.length_a   1.000
_cell.length_b   1.000
_cell.length_c   1.000
_cell.angle_alpha   90.00
_cell.angle_beta   90.00
_cell.angle_gamma   90.00
#
_symmetry.space_group_name_H-M   'P 1'
#
loop_
_entity.id
_entity.type
_entity.pdbx_description
1 polymer ?
#
loop_
_entity_poly.entity_id
_entity_poly.type
_entity_poly.pdbx_seq_one_letter_code
_entity_poly.pdbx_strand_id
1 'polypeptide(L)'
;MFELLSKLAEILSSYWERFLDGRRISQDARVAEHLVHVVVALQDVCVRGDRLLALAEGLLGDGGTPEGSAEFAATLKEQVRAVDAVRSTLDESRPLLTTVDPQFYLTLAPLVDRKSGLLTRWGRQASLSAFSTTTLFFLPAGEVARLVEIGRAIGGDGSGAERAEYVAATADSIRETRSREVRDIRRAAEGRADELRGELSAARADLARAVEHCSALYEKTEAAVGNEAMARLRRRLRP
;
A
#
# COMPACT_ATOMS: atom_id res chain seq x y z
N MET A 1 -1.10 -6.73 3.53
CA MET A 1 -0.74 -5.30 3.45
C MET A 1 0.26 -5.05 2.33
N PHE A 2 1.33 -5.85 2.23
CA PHE A 2 2.34 -5.72 1.16
C PHE A 2 1.74 -5.81 -0.24
N GLU A 3 0.70 -6.60 -0.40
CA GLU A 3 -0.09 -6.65 -1.61
C GLU A 3 -0.84 -5.34 -1.93
N LEU A 4 -1.46 -4.68 -0.93
CA LEU A 4 -2.07 -3.36 -1.13
C LEU A 4 -1.04 -2.33 -1.60
N LEU A 5 0.18 -2.42 -1.06
CA LEU A 5 1.29 -1.56 -1.47
C LEU A 5 1.80 -1.92 -2.87
N SER A 6 1.91 -3.21 -3.19
CA SER A 6 2.28 -3.72 -4.51
C SER A 6 1.30 -3.24 -5.57
N LYS A 7 -0.01 -3.36 -5.32
CA LYS A 7 -1.05 -2.86 -6.21
C LYS A 7 -1.07 -1.35 -6.35
N LEU A 8 -0.84 -0.62 -5.26
CA LEU A 8 -0.69 0.83 -5.33
C LEU A 8 0.53 1.22 -6.21
N ALA A 9 1.67 0.55 -6.02
CA ALA A 9 2.87 0.76 -6.82
C ALA A 9 2.67 0.40 -8.30
N GLU A 10 1.98 -0.69 -8.60
CA GLU A 10 1.59 -1.11 -9.96
C GLU A 10 0.74 -0.03 -10.63
N ILE A 11 -0.34 0.43 -9.98
CA ILE A 11 -1.23 1.48 -10.50
C ILE A 11 -0.47 2.77 -10.79
N LEU A 12 0.42 3.18 -9.87
CA LEU A 12 1.25 4.38 -10.04
C LEU A 12 2.24 4.22 -11.19
N SER A 13 2.87 3.05 -11.31
CA SER A 13 3.83 2.73 -12.38
C SER A 13 3.17 2.78 -13.76
N SER A 14 2.01 2.13 -13.91
CA SER A 14 1.25 2.12 -15.17
C SER A 14 0.72 3.51 -15.57
N TYR A 15 0.31 4.33 -14.59
CA TYR A 15 -0.12 5.70 -14.87
C TYR A 15 1.05 6.56 -15.36
N TRP A 16 2.20 6.45 -14.71
CA TRP A 16 3.37 7.25 -15.04
C TRP A 16 3.87 7.01 -16.46
N GLU A 17 3.87 5.75 -16.91
CA GLU A 17 4.17 5.40 -18.31
C GLU A 17 3.30 6.18 -19.29
N ARG A 18 1.98 6.13 -19.09
CA ARG A 18 1.01 6.81 -19.96
C ARG A 18 1.15 8.33 -19.91
N PHE A 19 1.43 8.88 -18.73
CA PHE A 19 1.59 10.31 -18.54
C PHE A 19 2.82 10.86 -19.28
N LEU A 20 3.91 10.10 -19.34
CA LEU A 20 5.14 10.49 -20.02
C LEU A 20 5.05 10.45 -21.55
N ASP A 21 4.14 9.66 -22.10
CA ASP A 21 3.89 9.57 -23.55
C ASP A 21 3.02 10.74 -24.10
N GLY A 22 2.47 11.58 -23.23
CA GLY A 22 1.64 12.76 -23.58
C GLY A 22 2.42 14.05 -23.88
N ARG A 23 1.85 14.95 -24.69
CA ARG A 23 2.42 16.30 -24.97
C ARG A 23 2.27 17.23 -23.76
N ARG A 24 3.39 17.80 -23.32
CA ARG A 24 3.57 18.49 -22.02
C ARG A 24 2.92 19.88 -21.92
N ILE A 25 2.22 20.16 -20.81
CA ILE A 25 1.75 21.49 -20.34
C ILE A 25 2.29 21.76 -18.92
N SER A 26 2.40 23.02 -18.49
CA SER A 26 2.94 23.42 -17.16
C SER A 26 2.26 22.78 -15.93
N GLN A 27 1.05 22.24 -16.06
CA GLN A 27 0.39 21.45 -15.01
C GLN A 27 1.10 20.12 -14.73
N ASP A 28 1.89 19.62 -15.68
CA ASP A 28 2.54 18.32 -15.60
C ASP A 28 3.69 18.28 -14.58
N ALA A 29 4.35 19.42 -14.35
CA ALA A 29 5.43 19.53 -13.38
C ALA A 29 4.94 19.38 -11.93
N ARG A 30 3.73 19.88 -11.62
CA ARG A 30 3.12 19.73 -10.29
C ARG A 30 2.62 18.32 -10.04
N VAL A 31 2.06 17.69 -11.08
CA VAL A 31 1.65 16.28 -11.04
C VAL A 31 2.87 15.39 -10.82
N ALA A 32 3.96 15.68 -11.53
CA ALA A 32 5.23 14.99 -11.36
C ALA A 32 5.80 15.12 -9.93
N GLU A 33 5.82 16.32 -9.38
CA GLU A 33 6.29 16.56 -8.01
C GLU A 33 5.49 15.77 -6.97
N HIS A 34 4.16 15.80 -7.05
CA HIS A 34 3.30 15.02 -6.15
C HIS A 34 3.47 13.51 -6.31
N LEU A 35 3.60 13.01 -7.53
CA LEU A 35 3.81 11.59 -7.75
C LEU A 35 5.16 11.13 -7.22
N VAL A 36 6.22 11.94 -7.36
CA VAL A 36 7.51 11.62 -6.73
C VAL A 36 7.42 11.59 -5.21
N HIS A 37 6.66 12.50 -4.56
CA HIS A 37 6.44 12.43 -3.11
C HIS A 37 5.78 11.11 -2.71
N VAL A 38 4.76 10.68 -3.45
CA VAL A 38 4.06 9.41 -3.21
C VAL A 38 5.02 8.23 -3.38
N VAL A 39 5.88 8.24 -4.41
CA VAL A 39 6.87 7.18 -4.67
C VAL A 39 7.88 7.07 -3.54
N VAL A 40 8.44 8.20 -3.08
CA VAL A 40 9.39 8.21 -1.97
C VAL A 40 8.74 7.66 -0.70
N ALA A 41 7.52 8.12 -0.40
CA ALA A 41 6.79 7.61 0.76
C ALA A 41 6.50 6.11 0.65
N LEU A 42 6.20 5.59 -0.55
CA LEU A 42 6.04 4.15 -0.79
C LEU A 42 7.35 3.37 -0.64
N GLN A 43 8.47 3.88 -1.14
CA GLN A 43 9.78 3.26 -0.95
C GLN A 43 10.14 3.13 0.52
N ASP A 44 9.90 4.17 1.33
CA ASP A 44 10.15 4.10 2.76
C ASP A 44 9.25 3.06 3.46
N VAL A 45 8.00 2.93 3.01
CA VAL A 45 7.07 1.89 3.47
C VAL A 45 7.57 0.50 3.08
N CYS A 46 8.15 0.33 1.89
CA CYS A 46 8.72 -0.95 1.47
C CYS A 46 9.94 -1.36 2.32
N VAL A 47 10.89 -0.45 2.53
CA VAL A 47 12.09 -0.69 3.35
C VAL A 47 11.74 -1.10 4.78
N ARG A 48 10.79 -0.40 5.41
CA ARG A 48 10.27 -0.76 6.74
C ARG A 48 9.49 -2.08 6.72
N GLY A 49 8.86 -2.40 5.60
CA GLY A 49 8.20 -3.67 5.33
C GLY A 49 9.12 -4.88 5.46
N ASP A 50 10.32 -4.79 4.90
CA ASP A 50 11.32 -5.87 4.98
C ASP A 50 11.71 -6.14 6.44
N ARG A 51 11.93 -5.07 7.22
CA ARG A 51 12.24 -5.19 8.66
C ARG A 51 11.08 -5.85 9.41
N LEU A 52 9.84 -5.49 9.11
CA LEU A 52 8.66 -6.10 9.73
C LEU A 52 8.54 -7.60 9.43
N LEU A 53 8.78 -8.01 8.18
CA LEU A 53 8.73 -9.42 7.79
C LEU A 53 9.84 -10.23 8.43
N ALA A 54 11.05 -9.67 8.57
CA ALA A 54 12.16 -10.30 9.29
C ALA A 54 11.84 -10.46 10.80
N LEU A 55 11.28 -9.44 11.42
CA LEU A 55 10.87 -9.49 12.82
C LEU A 55 9.73 -10.50 13.04
N ALA A 56 8.75 -10.57 12.14
CA ALA A 56 7.66 -11.54 12.20
C ALA A 56 8.16 -12.99 12.10
N GLU A 57 9.14 -13.26 11.23
CA GLU A 57 9.79 -14.57 11.11
C GLU A 57 10.53 -14.95 12.40
N GLY A 58 11.29 -14.01 12.99
CA GLY A 58 11.95 -14.22 14.28
C GLY A 58 10.99 -14.52 15.44
N LEU A 59 9.79 -13.91 15.42
CA LEU A 59 8.74 -14.18 16.41
C LEU A 59 8.11 -15.58 16.27
N LEU A 60 8.11 -16.18 15.07
CA LEU A 60 7.64 -17.54 14.82
C LEU A 60 8.67 -18.63 15.14
N GLY A 61 9.95 -18.28 15.22
CA GLY A 61 11.05 -19.20 15.52
C GLY A 61 11.26 -19.40 17.02
N ASP A 62 12.00 -18.50 17.66
CA ASP A 62 12.55 -18.69 19.01
C ASP A 62 11.57 -18.30 20.14
N GLY A 63 10.26 -18.40 19.91
CA GLY A 63 9.23 -18.08 20.91
C GLY A 63 9.06 -16.58 21.20
N GLY A 64 9.67 -15.72 20.37
CA GLY A 64 9.55 -14.27 20.41
C GLY A 64 10.04 -13.64 21.71
N THR A 65 11.28 -13.16 21.73
CA THR A 65 11.81 -12.43 22.89
C THR A 65 10.96 -11.19 23.19
N PRO A 66 10.89 -10.75 24.47
CA PRO A 66 10.24 -9.49 24.82
C PRO A 66 10.77 -8.30 24.00
N GLU A 67 12.07 -8.27 23.75
CA GLU A 67 12.75 -7.25 22.95
C GLU A 67 12.30 -7.29 21.49
N GLY A 68 12.29 -8.47 20.85
CA GLY A 68 11.85 -8.62 19.46
C GLY A 68 10.36 -8.31 19.28
N SER A 69 9.54 -8.63 20.29
CA SER A 69 8.11 -8.28 20.31
C SER A 69 7.90 -6.78 20.43
N ALA A 70 8.67 -6.10 21.27
CA ALA A 70 8.62 -4.65 21.44
C ALA A 70 9.10 -3.93 20.19
N GLU A 71 10.18 -4.40 19.57
CA GLU A 71 10.70 -3.88 18.30
C GLU A 71 9.66 -4.03 17.19
N PHE A 72 9.07 -5.23 17.03
CA PHE A 72 8.02 -5.47 16.04
C PHE A 72 6.83 -4.51 16.21
N ALA A 73 6.33 -4.33 17.44
CA ALA A 73 5.22 -3.42 17.70
C ALA A 73 5.58 -1.95 17.40
N ALA A 74 6.81 -1.53 17.71
CA ALA A 74 7.29 -0.19 17.39
C ALA A 74 7.42 0.03 15.87
N THR A 75 8.06 -0.89 15.16
CA THR A 75 8.19 -0.83 13.69
C THR A 75 6.82 -0.86 13.02
N LEU A 76 5.87 -1.65 13.52
CA LEU A 76 4.52 -1.71 12.97
C LEU A 76 3.79 -0.38 13.15
N LYS A 77 3.93 0.27 14.31
CA LYS A 77 3.36 1.60 14.56
C LYS A 77 3.93 2.65 13.61
N GLU A 78 5.22 2.59 13.32
CA GLU A 78 5.88 3.46 12.33
C GLU A 78 5.39 3.17 10.91
N GLN A 79 5.23 1.90 10.56
CA GLN A 79 4.67 1.49 9.28
C GLN A 79 3.24 2.00 9.09
N VAL A 80 2.41 1.93 10.13
CA VAL A 80 1.04 2.50 10.11
C VAL A 80 1.07 3.99 9.83
N ARG A 81 1.92 4.73 10.54
CA ARG A 81 2.08 6.19 10.32
C ARG A 81 2.52 6.51 8.91
N ALA A 82 3.43 5.73 8.34
CA ALA A 82 3.93 5.96 7.00
C ALA A 82 2.90 5.63 5.92
N VAL A 83 2.11 4.58 6.07
CA VAL A 83 0.98 4.29 5.19
C VAL A 83 -0.08 5.40 5.28
N ASP A 84 -0.33 5.94 6.48
CA ASP A 84 -1.19 7.10 6.65
C ASP A 84 -0.62 8.36 5.98
N ALA A 85 0.71 8.54 5.97
CA ALA A 85 1.37 9.62 5.24
C ALA A 85 1.19 9.45 3.73
N VAL A 86 1.44 8.26 3.16
CA VAL A 86 1.17 7.94 1.75
C VAL A 86 -0.29 8.28 1.39
N ARG A 87 -1.23 7.86 2.24
CA ARG A 87 -2.66 8.17 2.06
C ARG A 87 -2.93 9.68 2.09
N SER A 88 -2.32 10.42 3.01
CA SER A 88 -2.49 11.89 3.09
C SER A 88 -1.97 12.56 1.83
N THR A 89 -0.77 12.20 1.36
CA THR A 89 -0.19 12.77 0.13
C THR A 89 -1.05 12.47 -1.10
N LEU A 90 -1.62 11.27 -1.20
CA LEU A 90 -2.56 10.92 -2.28
C LEU A 90 -3.88 11.73 -2.20
N ASP A 91 -4.40 11.96 -0.99
CA ASP A 91 -5.60 12.78 -0.76
C ASP A 91 -5.32 14.27 -1.05
N GLU A 92 -4.14 14.79 -0.71
CA GLU A 92 -3.71 16.15 -1.05
C GLU A 92 -3.53 16.34 -2.56
N SER A 93 -3.11 15.28 -3.26
CA SER A 93 -2.98 15.27 -4.72
C SER A 93 -4.34 15.23 -5.44
N ARG A 94 -5.43 14.92 -4.72
CA ARG A 94 -6.77 14.70 -5.29
C ARG A 94 -7.26 15.83 -6.19
N PRO A 95 -7.25 17.12 -5.81
CA PRO A 95 -7.77 18.19 -6.66
C PRO A 95 -7.05 18.26 -8.01
N LEU A 96 -5.73 18.05 -7.98
CA LEU A 96 -4.86 18.05 -9.15
C LEU A 96 -5.10 16.83 -10.03
N LEU A 97 -5.20 15.63 -9.44
CA LEU A 97 -5.47 14.39 -10.18
C LEU A 97 -6.87 14.43 -10.81
N THR A 98 -7.88 14.96 -10.11
CA THR A 98 -9.24 15.08 -10.67
C THR A 98 -9.35 16.04 -11.85
N THR A 99 -8.40 16.96 -12.03
CA THR A 99 -8.40 17.90 -13.17
C THR A 99 -7.53 17.41 -14.33
N VAL A 100 -6.44 16.70 -14.06
CA VAL A 100 -5.49 16.25 -15.08
C VAL A 100 -5.81 14.85 -15.59
N ASP A 101 -6.15 13.91 -14.71
CA ASP A 101 -6.59 12.56 -15.10
C ASP A 101 -7.63 11.99 -14.11
N PRO A 102 -8.93 12.24 -14.37
CA PRO A 102 -10.02 11.71 -13.56
C PRO A 102 -10.05 10.18 -13.47
N GLN A 103 -9.60 9.47 -14.52
CA GLN A 103 -9.61 8.00 -14.56
C GLN A 103 -8.56 7.40 -13.63
N PHE A 104 -7.39 8.03 -13.57
CA PHE A 104 -6.37 7.67 -12.61
C PHE A 104 -6.82 7.92 -11.16
N TYR A 105 -7.48 9.05 -10.91
CA TYR A 105 -8.07 9.32 -9.60
C TYR A 105 -9.12 8.25 -9.21
N LEU A 106 -10.01 7.88 -10.12
CA LEU A 106 -11.01 6.82 -9.87
C LEU A 106 -10.35 5.47 -9.59
N THR A 107 -9.25 5.16 -10.26
CA THR A 107 -8.47 3.93 -10.03
C THR A 107 -7.85 3.89 -8.63
N LEU A 108 -7.43 5.05 -8.10
CA LEU A 108 -6.83 5.16 -6.76
C LEU A 108 -7.86 5.22 -5.62
N ALA A 109 -9.06 5.73 -5.88
CA ALA A 109 -10.08 6.01 -4.87
C ALA A 109 -10.36 4.83 -3.90
N PRO A 110 -10.45 3.56 -4.35
CA PRO A 110 -10.69 2.42 -3.45
C PRO A 110 -9.58 2.20 -2.40
N LEU A 111 -8.34 2.56 -2.73
CA LEU A 111 -7.20 2.40 -1.83
C LEU A 111 -7.14 3.51 -0.78
N VAL A 112 -7.48 4.74 -1.16
CA VAL A 112 -7.13 5.94 -0.38
C VAL A 112 -8.30 6.70 0.26
N ASP A 113 -9.55 6.49 -0.20
CA ASP A 113 -10.68 7.34 0.21
C ASP A 113 -10.92 7.32 1.74
N ARG A 114 -10.99 8.52 2.34
CA ARG A 114 -11.13 8.70 3.80
C ARG A 114 -12.39 8.08 4.40
N LYS A 115 -13.49 7.92 3.64
CA LYS A 115 -14.75 7.42 4.18
C LYS A 115 -14.74 5.90 4.33
N SER A 116 -13.94 5.17 3.55
CA SER A 116 -14.03 3.69 3.54
C SER A 116 -12.86 2.94 2.89
N GLY A 117 -11.80 3.61 2.43
CA GLY A 117 -10.70 3.05 1.65
C GLY A 117 -9.91 1.94 2.36
N LEU A 118 -9.30 1.05 1.58
CA LEU A 118 -8.59 -0.12 2.08
C LEU A 118 -7.43 0.24 3.01
N LEU A 119 -6.63 1.27 2.68
CA LEU A 119 -5.51 1.70 3.54
C LEU A 119 -5.99 2.28 4.88
N THR A 120 -7.11 2.99 4.90
CA THR A 120 -7.71 3.50 6.15
C THR A 120 -8.21 2.37 7.04
N ARG A 121 -8.85 1.34 6.46
CA ARG A 121 -9.29 0.17 7.24
C ARG A 121 -8.10 -0.62 7.77
N TRP A 122 -7.03 -0.73 6.99
CA TRP A 122 -5.80 -1.37 7.44
C TRP A 122 -5.18 -0.64 8.63
N GLY A 123 -4.99 0.68 8.53
CA GLY A 123 -4.44 1.47 9.64
C GLY A 123 -5.26 1.35 10.93
N ARG A 124 -6.60 1.28 10.82
CA ARG A 124 -7.49 1.02 11.96
C ARG A 124 -7.37 -0.39 12.51
N GLN A 125 -7.21 -1.41 11.66
CA GLN A 125 -7.02 -2.78 12.13
C GLN A 125 -5.66 -2.94 12.82
N ALA A 126 -4.62 -2.32 12.28
CA ALA A 126 -3.28 -2.34 12.82
C ALA A 126 -3.19 -1.68 14.20
N SER A 127 -3.97 -0.64 14.47
CA SER A 127 -4.05 -0.02 15.79
C SER A 127 -4.81 -0.85 16.84
N LEU A 128 -5.62 -1.82 16.39
CA LEU A 128 -6.40 -2.71 17.28
C LEU A 128 -5.66 -4.00 17.64
N SER A 129 -4.84 -4.53 16.74
CA SER A 129 -4.09 -5.76 17.02
C SER A 129 -2.74 -5.77 16.31
N ALA A 130 -1.68 -5.45 17.06
CA ALA A 130 -0.32 -5.43 16.53
C ALA A 130 0.15 -6.83 16.07
N PHE A 131 -0.13 -7.86 16.87
CA PHE A 131 0.34 -9.23 16.63
C PHE A 131 -0.65 -10.10 15.85
N SER A 132 -1.63 -9.48 15.19
CA SER A 132 -2.58 -10.18 14.33
C SER A 132 -1.99 -10.42 12.95
N THR A 133 -2.21 -11.64 12.45
CA THR A 133 -1.93 -12.02 11.05
C THR A 133 -2.72 -11.18 10.06
N THR A 134 -3.97 -10.82 10.38
CA THR A 134 -4.77 -9.85 9.61
C THR A 134 -4.11 -8.48 9.54
N THR A 135 -3.29 -8.08 10.50
CA THR A 135 -2.55 -6.80 10.41
C THR A 135 -1.38 -6.88 9.43
N LEU A 136 -0.73 -8.04 9.31
CA LEU A 136 0.37 -8.24 8.35
C LEU A 136 -0.15 -8.50 6.92
N PHE A 137 -1.19 -9.32 6.80
CA PHE A 137 -1.67 -9.81 5.51
C PHE A 137 -2.90 -9.05 5.03
N PHE A 138 -3.77 -8.56 5.91
CA PHE A 138 -4.97 -7.71 5.72
C PHE A 138 -5.99 -8.11 4.66
N LEU A 139 -5.57 -8.44 3.44
CA LEU A 139 -6.37 -9.04 2.37
C LEU A 139 -5.43 -9.89 1.48
N PRO A 140 -5.87 -11.05 0.95
CA PRO A 140 -5.10 -11.88 0.01
C PRO A 140 -5.12 -11.40 -1.47
N ALA A 141 -4.11 -11.83 -2.25
CA ALA A 141 -3.78 -11.46 -3.66
C ALA A 141 -4.99 -11.27 -4.58
N GLY A 142 -5.84 -12.29 -4.60
CA GLY A 142 -7.02 -12.33 -5.47
C GLY A 142 -8.12 -11.38 -5.03
N GLU A 143 -8.20 -11.10 -3.73
CA GLU A 143 -9.23 -10.24 -3.15
C GLU A 143 -8.94 -8.77 -3.43
N VAL A 144 -7.70 -8.30 -3.32
CA VAL A 144 -7.37 -6.91 -3.69
C VAL A 144 -7.54 -6.71 -5.19
N ALA A 145 -7.10 -7.66 -6.02
CA ALA A 145 -7.31 -7.58 -7.47
C ALA A 145 -8.80 -7.51 -7.82
N ARG A 146 -9.62 -8.40 -7.25
CA ARG A 146 -11.08 -8.37 -7.42
C ARG A 146 -11.70 -7.06 -6.95
N LEU A 147 -11.27 -6.53 -5.80
CA LEU A 147 -11.78 -5.27 -5.25
C LEU A 147 -11.38 -4.06 -6.11
N VAL A 148 -10.18 -4.06 -6.70
CA VAL A 148 -9.75 -3.03 -7.65
C VAL A 148 -10.59 -3.11 -8.93
N GLU A 149 -10.87 -4.30 -9.45
CA GLU A 149 -11.74 -4.48 -10.63
C GLU A 149 -13.19 -4.05 -10.37
N ILE A 150 -13.77 -4.41 -9.22
CA ILE A 150 -15.08 -3.92 -8.79
C ILE A 150 -15.07 -2.38 -8.69
N GLY A 151 -14.01 -1.81 -8.10
CA GLY A 151 -13.85 -0.36 -8.02
C GLY A 151 -13.73 0.33 -9.39
N ARG A 152 -13.06 -0.30 -10.36
CA ARG A 152 -12.96 0.18 -11.76
C ARG A 152 -14.31 0.12 -12.47
N ALA A 153 -15.11 -0.93 -12.22
CA ALA A 153 -16.44 -1.11 -12.82
C ALA A 153 -17.49 -0.10 -12.34
N ILE A 154 -17.33 0.43 -11.11
CA ILE A 154 -18.25 1.41 -10.46
C ILE A 154 -18.01 2.87 -10.92
N GLY A 155 -17.09 3.11 -11.87
CA GLY A 155 -16.55 4.43 -12.21
C GLY A 155 -17.55 5.60 -12.30
N GLY A 156 -17.14 6.77 -11.77
CA GLY A 156 -17.65 8.13 -12.06
C GLY A 156 -19.07 8.47 -11.61
N ASP A 157 -20.05 7.67 -12.00
CA ASP A 157 -21.49 7.90 -11.82
C ASP A 157 -22.12 6.93 -10.81
N GLY A 158 -21.28 6.08 -10.17
CA GLY A 158 -21.69 4.99 -9.31
C GLY A 158 -22.74 5.40 -8.28
N SER A 159 -23.93 4.84 -8.45
CA SER A 159 -25.07 5.09 -7.57
C SER A 159 -24.72 4.65 -6.14
N GLY A 160 -25.36 5.24 -5.13
CA GLY A 160 -25.08 4.90 -3.71
C GLY A 160 -25.22 3.41 -3.36
N ALA A 161 -25.89 2.62 -4.21
CA ALA A 161 -26.01 1.17 -4.11
C ALA A 161 -24.69 0.43 -4.36
N GLU A 162 -23.89 0.86 -5.35
CA GLU A 162 -22.61 0.25 -5.70
C GLU A 162 -21.54 0.49 -4.61
N ARG A 163 -21.60 1.64 -3.95
CA ARG A 163 -20.75 1.94 -2.79
C ARG A 163 -21.10 1.07 -1.57
N ALA A 164 -22.37 0.70 -1.40
CA ALA A 164 -22.79 -0.23 -0.36
C ALA A 164 -22.32 -1.66 -0.65
N GLU A 165 -22.34 -2.08 -1.91
CA GLU A 165 -21.81 -3.37 -2.36
C GLU A 165 -20.29 -3.47 -2.15
N TYR A 166 -19.54 -2.39 -2.43
CA TYR A 166 -18.12 -2.24 -2.07
C TYR A 166 -17.85 -2.43 -0.56
N VAL A 167 -18.67 -1.80 0.29
CA VAL A 167 -18.54 -1.94 1.76
C VAL A 167 -18.89 -3.35 2.22
N ALA A 168 -19.90 -3.99 1.61
CA ALA A 168 -20.32 -5.34 1.93
C ALA A 168 -19.27 -6.38 1.55
N ALA A 169 -18.75 -6.34 0.31
CA ALA A 169 -17.71 -7.27 -0.16
C ALA A 169 -16.43 -7.16 0.68
N THR A 170 -16.01 -5.94 1.01
CA THR A 170 -14.88 -5.70 1.92
C THR A 170 -15.16 -6.26 3.32
N ALA A 171 -16.37 -6.08 3.84
CA ALA A 171 -16.75 -6.57 5.17
C ALA A 171 -16.87 -8.09 5.24
N ASP A 172 -17.34 -8.75 4.17
CA ASP A 172 -17.43 -10.20 4.07
C ASP A 172 -16.03 -10.83 3.97
N SER A 173 -15.16 -10.26 3.14
CA SER A 173 -13.76 -10.68 3.01
C SER A 173 -13.00 -10.55 4.34
N ILE A 174 -13.15 -9.41 5.03
CA ILE A 174 -12.60 -9.23 6.39
C ILE A 174 -13.18 -10.26 7.38
N ARG A 175 -14.47 -10.60 7.29
CA ARG A 175 -15.10 -11.62 8.15
C ARG A 175 -14.53 -13.01 7.87
N GLU A 176 -14.32 -13.37 6.61
CA GLU A 176 -13.70 -14.64 6.22
C GLU A 176 -12.24 -14.71 6.70
N THR A 177 -11.44 -13.67 6.47
CA THR A 177 -10.05 -13.62 6.95
C THR A 177 -9.98 -13.74 8.48
N ARG A 178 -10.86 -13.05 9.21
CA ARG A 178 -10.95 -13.16 10.68
C ARG A 178 -11.27 -14.57 11.19
N SER A 179 -11.94 -15.41 10.37
CA SER A 179 -12.23 -16.80 10.74
C SER A 179 -10.98 -17.69 10.74
N ARG A 180 -9.96 -17.33 9.95
CA ARG A 180 -8.68 -18.06 9.81
C ARG A 180 -7.51 -17.39 10.54
N GLU A 181 -7.71 -16.17 11.03
CA GLU A 181 -6.72 -15.35 11.74
C GLU A 181 -6.10 -16.05 12.97
N VAL A 182 -4.78 -15.93 13.12
CA VAL A 182 -4.10 -16.07 14.42
C VAL A 182 -4.01 -14.67 15.05
N ARG A 183 -4.60 -14.52 16.24
CA ARG A 183 -4.65 -13.24 16.97
C ARG A 183 -3.31 -12.80 17.56
N ASP A 184 -2.43 -13.76 17.81
CA ASP A 184 -1.09 -13.52 18.36
C ASP A 184 -0.08 -14.46 17.66
N ILE A 185 0.69 -13.92 16.70
CA ILE A 185 1.69 -14.68 15.94
C ILE A 185 2.71 -15.38 16.83
N ARG A 186 2.95 -14.87 18.04
CA ARG A 186 3.90 -15.45 19.00
C ARG A 186 3.41 -16.77 19.60
N ARG A 187 2.12 -17.08 19.45
CA ARG A 187 1.44 -18.24 20.05
C ARG A 187 0.79 -19.14 19.01
N ALA A 188 1.25 -19.08 17.76
CA ALA A 188 0.73 -19.94 16.70
C ALA A 188 0.96 -21.42 17.07
N ALA A 189 -0.10 -22.23 17.04
CA ALA A 189 0.03 -23.68 17.18
C ALA A 189 0.88 -24.25 16.02
N GLU A 190 1.61 -25.34 16.24
CA GLU A 190 2.58 -25.89 15.29
C GLU A 190 2.01 -26.08 13.87
N GLY A 191 0.77 -26.56 13.72
CA GLY A 191 0.11 -26.72 12.41
C GLY A 191 -0.24 -25.41 11.68
N ARG A 192 -0.35 -24.28 12.40
CA ARG A 192 -0.54 -22.96 11.79
C ARG A 192 0.78 -22.22 11.55
N ALA A 193 1.86 -22.61 12.21
CA ALA A 193 3.16 -21.97 12.02
C ALA A 193 3.68 -22.16 10.59
N ASP A 194 3.49 -23.35 9.99
CA ASP A 194 3.87 -23.62 8.60
C ASP A 194 3.04 -22.83 7.59
N GLU A 195 1.73 -22.71 7.82
CA GLU A 195 0.83 -21.87 7.02
C GLU A 195 1.30 -20.40 7.06
N LEU A 196 1.62 -19.88 8.26
CA LEU A 196 2.13 -18.52 8.43
C LEU A 196 3.49 -18.28 7.77
N ARG A 197 4.38 -19.29 7.75
CA ARG A 197 5.64 -19.20 6.98
C ARG A 197 5.37 -19.08 5.48
N GLY A 198 4.37 -19.82 4.97
CA GLY A 198 3.90 -19.69 3.60
C GLY A 198 3.35 -18.29 3.29
N GLU A 199 2.51 -17.74 4.17
CA GLU A 199 1.98 -16.38 4.05
C GLU A 199 3.09 -15.30 4.11
N LEU A 200 4.08 -15.47 4.98
CA LEU A 200 5.26 -14.58 5.03
C LEU A 200 6.08 -14.64 3.74
N SER A 201 6.26 -15.83 3.16
CA SER A 201 6.96 -15.99 1.88
C SER A 201 6.21 -15.28 0.74
N ALA A 202 4.89 -15.45 0.68
CA ALA A 202 4.04 -14.74 -0.29
C ALA A 202 4.13 -13.21 -0.09
N ALA A 203 4.07 -12.74 1.15
CA ALA A 203 4.19 -11.32 1.49
C ALA A 203 5.56 -10.73 1.10
N ARG A 204 6.65 -11.51 1.20
CA ARG A 204 7.97 -11.10 0.68
C ARG A 204 7.96 -10.96 -0.83
N ALA A 205 7.32 -11.89 -1.54
CA ALA A 205 7.18 -11.78 -2.99
C ALA A 205 6.36 -10.55 -3.41
N ASP A 206 5.28 -10.24 -2.68
CA ASP A 206 4.50 -9.01 -2.88
C ASP A 206 5.31 -7.75 -2.65
N LEU A 207 6.09 -7.72 -1.57
CA LEU A 207 6.96 -6.59 -1.24
C LEU A 207 8.07 -6.42 -2.28
N ALA A 208 8.70 -7.51 -2.73
CA ALA A 208 9.67 -7.48 -3.82
C ALA A 208 9.08 -6.90 -5.10
N ARG A 209 7.86 -7.33 -5.50
CA ARG A 209 7.13 -6.73 -6.63
C ARG A 209 6.88 -5.24 -6.43
N ALA A 210 6.49 -4.82 -5.22
CA ALA A 210 6.28 -3.40 -4.92
C ALA A 210 7.57 -2.59 -5.10
N VAL A 211 8.71 -3.12 -4.62
CA VAL A 211 10.04 -2.52 -4.78
C VAL A 211 10.43 -2.42 -6.26
N GLU A 212 10.19 -3.47 -7.05
CA GLU A 212 10.42 -3.45 -8.50
C GLU A 212 9.61 -2.36 -9.19
N HIS A 213 8.31 -2.26 -8.90
CA HIS A 213 7.45 -1.21 -9.45
C HIS A 213 7.90 0.20 -9.06
N CYS A 214 8.27 0.41 -7.79
CA CYS A 214 8.81 1.70 -7.31
C CYS A 214 10.14 2.05 -7.99
N SER A 215 11.01 1.06 -8.21
CA SER A 215 12.30 1.26 -8.88
C SER A 215 12.12 1.62 -10.35
N ALA A 216 11.29 0.85 -11.07
CA ALA A 216 10.96 1.14 -12.47
C ALA A 216 10.32 2.53 -12.63
N LEU A 217 9.44 2.91 -11.71
CA LEU A 217 8.78 4.22 -11.70
C LEU A 217 9.80 5.35 -11.48
N TYR A 218 10.75 5.17 -10.57
CA TYR A 218 11.84 6.12 -10.36
C TYR A 218 12.73 6.28 -11.60
N GLU A 219 13.16 5.17 -12.21
CA GLU A 219 14.00 5.21 -13.42
C GLU A 219 13.32 5.94 -14.58
N LYS A 220 12.02 5.67 -14.79
CA LYS A 220 11.22 6.37 -15.81
C LYS A 220 11.05 7.85 -15.50
N THR A 221 10.85 8.20 -14.23
CA THR A 221 10.81 9.59 -13.78
C THR A 221 12.14 10.30 -14.09
N GLU A 222 13.27 9.67 -13.75
CA GLU A 222 14.59 10.24 -13.99
C GLU A 222 14.88 10.41 -15.48
N ALA A 223 14.54 9.43 -16.31
CA ALA A 223 14.68 9.51 -17.76
C ALA A 223 13.85 10.65 -18.38
N ALA A 224 12.61 10.87 -17.91
CA ALA A 224 11.72 11.86 -18.48
C ALA A 224 11.98 13.31 -18.02
N VAL A 225 12.35 13.48 -16.75
CA VAL A 225 12.60 14.78 -16.13
C VAL A 225 14.03 15.25 -16.39
N GLY A 226 14.96 14.30 -16.53
CA GLY A 226 16.39 14.54 -16.70
C GLY A 226 17.14 14.70 -15.37
N ASN A 227 18.40 14.26 -15.37
CA ASN A 227 19.24 14.16 -14.17
C ASN A 227 19.36 15.47 -13.37
N GLU A 228 19.42 16.62 -14.05
CA GLU A 228 19.61 17.91 -13.40
C GLU A 228 18.35 18.43 -12.68
N ALA A 229 17.17 18.19 -13.26
CA ALA A 229 15.89 18.50 -12.62
C ALA A 229 15.58 17.52 -11.48
N MET A 230 15.93 16.24 -11.62
CA MET A 230 15.88 15.28 -10.51
C MET A 230 16.81 15.66 -9.37
N ALA A 231 18.04 16.12 -9.65
CA ALA A 231 18.97 16.59 -8.63
C ALA A 231 18.46 17.85 -7.89
N ARG A 232 17.69 18.71 -8.56
CA ARG A 232 17.00 19.86 -7.92
C ARG A 232 15.82 19.40 -7.06
N LEU A 233 15.03 18.46 -7.56
CA LEU A 233 13.92 17.87 -6.81
C LEU A 233 14.42 17.19 -5.53
N ARG A 234 15.41 16.28 -5.63
CA ARG A 234 16.03 15.61 -4.47
C ARG A 234 16.55 16.59 -3.41
N ARG A 235 17.08 17.75 -3.82
CA ARG A 235 17.54 18.81 -2.91
C ARG A 235 16.39 19.52 -2.18
N ARG A 236 15.21 19.61 -2.79
CA ARG A 236 13.99 20.15 -2.15
C ARG A 236 13.28 19.14 -1.25
N LEU A 237 13.41 17.85 -1.56
CA LEU A 237 12.76 16.76 -0.81
C LEU A 237 13.55 16.29 0.41
N ARG A 238 14.85 16.61 0.48
CA ARG A 238 15.62 16.41 1.71
C ARG A 238 15.21 17.49 2.72
N PRO A 239 14.77 17.12 3.94
CA PRO A 239 14.55 18.08 5.02
C PRO A 239 15.85 18.80 5.40
#